data_AF-A0A3E1HH94-F1
#
_entry.id   AF-A0A3E1HH94-F1
#
_cell.length_a   1.000
_cell.length_b   1.000
_cell.length_c   1.000
_cell.angle_alpha   90.00
_cell.angle_beta   90.00
_cell.angle_gamma   90.00
#
_symmetry.space_group_name_H-M   'P 1'
#
loop_
_entity.id
_entity.type
_entity.pdbx_description
1 polymer ?
#
loop_
_entity_poly.entity_id
_entity_poly.type
_entity_poly.pdbx_seq_one_letter_code
_entity_poly.pdbx_strand_id
1 'polypeptide(L)' 'MVRLTQCVTQGFKAMPPRGLCMDCSTEDYQAVIDLMVSKPGR' A
#
# COMPACT_ATOMS: atom_id res chain seq x y z
N MET A 1 -8.63 6.12 -1.74
CA MET A 1 -7.87 5.04 -1.06
C MET A 1 -7.77 3.78 -1.90
N VAL A 2 -8.88 3.29 -2.47
CA VAL A 2 -8.95 2.09 -3.33
C VAL A 2 -7.86 2.05 -4.43
N ARG A 3 -7.54 3.19 -5.04
CA ARG A 3 -6.52 3.28 -6.10
C ARG A 3 -5.10 2.94 -5.61
N LEU A 4 -4.75 3.29 -4.37
CA LEU A 4 -3.45 2.99 -3.78
C LEU A 4 -3.34 1.51 -3.38
N THR A 5 -4.43 0.94 -2.83
CA THR A 5 -4.52 -0.50 -2.55
C THR A 5 -4.37 -1.32 -3.84
N GLN A 6 -4.94 -0.83 -4.95
CA GLN A 6 -4.81 -1.49 -6.25
C GLN A 6 -3.37 -1.42 -6.79
N CYS A 7 -2.71 -0.27 -6.68
CA CYS A 7 -1.29 -0.12 -7.04
C CYS A 7 -0.37 -1.04 -6.22
N VAL A 8 -0.64 -1.20 -4.92
CA VAL A 8 0.13 -2.09 -4.07
C VAL A 8 -0.14 -3.56 -4.37
N THR A 9 -1.38 -3.95 -4.67
CA THR A 9 -1.71 -5.37 -4.92
C THR A 9 -1.30 -5.85 -6.31
N GLN A 10 -1.34 -4.97 -7.32
CA GLN A 10 -1.05 -5.32 -8.72
C GLN A 10 0.34 -4.86 -9.19
N GLY A 11 1.04 -4.07 -8.37
CA GLY A 11 2.27 -3.39 -8.77
C GLY A 11 1.99 -2.10 -9.53
N PHE A 12 2.96 -1.20 -9.55
CA PHE A 12 2.82 0.10 -10.22
C PHE A 12 4.15 0.59 -10.77
N LYS A 13 4.22 0.78 -12.09
CA LYS A 13 5.46 1.13 -12.80
C LYS A 13 6.59 0.14 -12.45
N ALA A 14 7.69 0.63 -11.89
CA ALA A 14 8.84 -0.19 -11.48
C ALA A 14 8.67 -0.83 -10.09
N MET A 15 7.59 -0.52 -9.36
CA MET A 15 7.34 -1.17 -8.07
C MET A 15 6.66 -2.54 -8.26
N PRO A 16 7.23 -3.62 -7.69
CA PRO A 16 6.62 -4.94 -7.72
C PRO A 16 5.34 -4.98 -6.87
N PRO A 17 4.39 -5.86 -7.21
CA PRO A 17 3.20 -6.09 -6.39
C PRO A 17 3.61 -6.53 -4.98
N ARG A 18 2.84 -6.10 -3.98
CA ARG A 18 2.98 -6.36 -2.55
C ARG A 18 4.28 -5.85 -1.89
N GLY A 19 5.24 -5.36 -2.68
CA GLY A 19 6.49 -4.80 -2.18
C GLY A 19 7.32 -5.85 -1.42
N LEU A 20 7.74 -5.51 -0.20
CA LEU A 20 8.56 -6.38 0.66
C LEU A 20 7.74 -7.23 1.64
N CYS A 21 6.46 -6.92 1.86
CA CYS A 21 5.62 -7.70 2.76
C CYS A 21 4.71 -8.61 1.92
N MET A 22 5.04 -9.90 1.83
CA MET A 22 4.20 -10.85 1.08
C MET A 22 3.06 -11.44 1.93
N ASP A 23 3.18 -11.36 3.25
CA ASP A 23 2.20 -11.88 4.21
C ASP A 23 1.09 -10.88 4.56
N CYS A 24 1.20 -9.63 4.08
CA CYS A 24 0.25 -8.58 4.39
C CYS A 24 -1.09 -8.75 3.64
N SER A 25 -2.21 -8.65 4.35
CA SER A 25 -3.55 -8.67 3.77
C SER A 25 -3.92 -7.32 3.11
N THR A 26 -5.00 -7.30 2.35
CA THR A 26 -5.52 -6.06 1.74
C THR A 26 -5.91 -5.02 2.79
N GLU A 27 -6.44 -5.45 3.94
CA GLU A 27 -6.77 -4.60 5.07
C GLU A 27 -5.52 -3.96 5.69
N ASP A 28 -4.43 -4.72 5.83
CA ASP A 28 -3.17 -4.20 6.36
C ASP A 28 -2.63 -3.06 5.49
N TYR A 29 -2.69 -3.22 4.17
CA TYR A 29 -2.28 -2.16 3.26
C TYR A 29 -3.18 -0.94 3.33
N GLN A 30 -4.49 -1.11 3.52
CA GLN A 30 -5.40 0.02 3.71
C GLN A 30 -5.04 0.81 4.97
N ALA A 31 -4.82 0.12 6.10
CA ALA A 31 -4.43 0.76 7.35
C ALA A 31 -3.10 1.52 7.25
N VAL A 32 -2.10 0.95 6.58
CA VAL A 32 -0.81 1.63 6.34
C VAL A 32 -1.00 2.84 5.43
N ILE A 33 -1.77 2.72 4.34
CA ILE A 33 -2.04 3.85 3.45
C ILE A 33 -2.77 4.97 4.22
N ASP A 34 -3.75 4.64 5.05
CA ASP A 34 -4.44 5.59 5.94
C ASP A 34 -3.47 6.31 6.87
N LEU A 35 -2.56 5.55 7.51
CA LEU A 35 -1.53 6.11 8.38
C LEU A 35 -0.61 7.08 7.64
N MET A 36 -0.13 6.70 6.45
CA MET A 36 0.79 7.50 5.64
C MET A 36 0.15 8.76 5.10
N VAL A 37 -1.15 8.72 4.76
CA VAL A 37 -1.92 9.91 4.35
C VAL A 37 -2.23 10.81 5.55
N SER A 38 -2.50 10.22 6.72
CA SER A 38 -2.87 10.96 7.94
C SER A 38 -1.69 11.70 8.60
N LYS A 39 -0.44 11.31 8.33
CA LYS A 39 0.76 12.00 8.83
C LYS A 39 1.74 12.34 7.70
N PRO A 40 1.53 13.48 7.00
CA PRO A 40 2.51 13.94 6.02
C PRO A 40 3.78 14.40 6.77
N GLY A 41 4.88 13.65 6.62
CA GLY A 41 6.23 14.12 6.97
C GLY A 41 6.78 13.74 8.35
N ARG A 42 6.70 12.46 8.77
CA ARG A 42 7.63 11.90 9.77
C ARG A 42 8.69 11.05 9.07
#